data_AF-A0A258X7H2-F1
#
_entry.id   AF-A0A258X7H2-F1
#
_cell.length_a   1.000
_cell.length_b   1.000
_cell.length_c   1.000
_cell.angle_alpha   90.00
_cell.angle_beta   90.00
_cell.angle_gamma   90.00
#
_symmetry.space_group_name_H-M   'P 1'
#
loop_
_entity.id
_entity.type
_entity.pdbx_description
1 polymer ?
#
loop_
_entity_poly.entity_id
_entity_poly.type
_entity_poly.pdbx_seq_one_letter_code
_entity_poly.pdbx_strand_id
1 'polypeptide(L)'
;KGLSTAIQTFLNSEGIDRFADRYTLDGKPLSQRHSPGMVAATAVAGLAGTPDPLARAFVKELWDTPLPEGEQRYFDGMLYLMSMMHLAGEFRAIGPR
;
A
#
# COMPACT_ATOMS: atom_id res chain seq x y z
N LYS A 1 5.82 -16.83 -8.77
CA LYS A 1 4.91 -15.75 -8.32
C LYS A 1 5.76 -14.49 -8.12
N GLY A 2 5.36 -13.35 -8.68
CA GLY A 2 6.10 -12.09 -8.47
C GLY A 2 6.03 -11.63 -7.02
N LEU A 3 7.03 -10.86 -6.57
CA LEU A 3 7.11 -10.37 -5.18
C LEU A 3 5.89 -9.54 -4.79
N SER A 4 5.41 -8.66 -5.69
CA SER A 4 4.20 -7.86 -5.48
C SER A 4 2.94 -8.69 -5.26
N THR A 5 2.76 -9.77 -6.03
CA THR A 5 1.62 -10.67 -5.85
C THR A 5 1.71 -11.40 -4.51
N ALA A 6 2.92 -11.80 -4.10
CA ALA A 6 3.13 -12.49 -2.83
C ALA A 6 2.76 -11.59 -1.63
N ILE A 7 3.24 -10.35 -1.59
CA ILE A 7 2.95 -9.43 -0.49
C ILE A 7 1.47 -9.03 -0.45
N GLN A 8 0.85 -8.73 -1.60
CA GLN A 8 -0.59 -8.43 -1.65
C GLN A 8 -1.43 -9.64 -1.23
N THR A 9 -1.04 -10.87 -1.59
CA THR A 9 -1.75 -12.08 -1.17
C THR A 9 -1.68 -12.26 0.34
N PHE A 10 -0.49 -12.10 0.92
CA PHE A 10 -0.28 -12.22 2.36
C PHE A 10 -1.08 -11.17 3.15
N LEU A 11 -0.97 -9.89 2.79
CA LEU A 11 -1.68 -8.83 3.50
C LEU A 11 -3.21 -8.95 3.34
N ASN A 12 -3.68 -9.42 2.17
CA ASN A 12 -5.10 -9.70 1.98
C ASN A 12 -5.58 -10.88 2.83
N SER A 13 -4.75 -11.90 3.09
CA SER A 13 -5.12 -12.99 4.01
C SER A 13 -5.21 -12.57 5.47
N GLU A 14 -4.48 -11.52 5.88
CA GLU A 14 -4.60 -10.90 7.21
C GLU A 14 -5.88 -10.02 7.34
N GLY A 15 -6.49 -9.68 6.20
CA GLY A 15 -7.65 -8.79 6.08
C GLY A 15 -7.26 -7.42 5.55
N ILE A 16 -7.77 -7.07 4.37
CA ILE A 16 -7.34 -5.89 3.62
C ILE A 16 -7.56 -4.56 4.36
N ASP A 17 -8.58 -4.50 5.22
CA ASP A 17 -9.02 -3.32 5.99
C ASP A 17 -8.45 -3.26 7.42
N ARG A 18 -7.62 -4.24 7.80
CA ARG A 18 -7.17 -4.40 9.20
C ARG A 18 -5.78 -5.00 9.39
N PHE A 19 -5.08 -5.37 8.32
CA PHE A 19 -3.73 -5.93 8.43
C PHE A 19 -2.82 -4.98 9.21
N ALA A 20 -1.92 -5.56 10.00
CA ALA A 20 -0.95 -4.83 10.82
C ALA A 20 0.11 -4.11 9.97
N ASP A 21 0.71 -3.05 10.52
CA ASP A 21 1.77 -2.31 9.85
C ASP A 21 3.20 -2.82 10.11
N ARG A 22 3.34 -3.85 10.93
CA ARG A 22 4.63 -4.49 11.27
C ARG A 22 4.46 -5.99 11.41
N TYR A 23 5.36 -6.72 10.77
CA TYR A 23 5.46 -8.17 10.85
C TYR A 23 6.90 -8.60 11.06
N THR A 24 7.08 -9.79 11.65
CA THR A 24 8.32 -10.55 11.46
C THR A 24 8.40 -11.09 10.02
N LEU A 25 9.58 -11.55 9.60
CA LEU A 25 9.76 -12.09 8.23
C LEU A 25 8.97 -13.38 7.97
N ASP A 26 8.63 -14.13 9.02
CA ASP A 26 7.75 -15.31 8.98
C ASP A 26 6.25 -14.95 9.08
N GLY A 27 5.90 -13.65 9.09
CA GLY A 27 4.51 -13.19 8.96
C GLY A 27 3.76 -13.04 10.28
N LYS A 28 4.43 -13.02 11.43
CA LYS A 28 3.77 -12.78 12.72
C LYS A 28 3.53 -11.27 12.93
N PRO A 29 2.30 -10.81 13.18
CA PRO A 29 2.03 -9.40 13.43
C PRO A 29 2.70 -8.92 14.73
N LEU A 30 3.30 -7.73 14.66
CA LEU A 30 3.97 -7.03 15.77
C LEU A 30 3.26 -5.73 16.17
N SER A 31 2.12 -5.46 15.53
CA SER A 31 1.35 -4.25 15.65
C SER A 31 -0.13 -4.57 15.47
N GLN A 32 -1.00 -3.72 16.00
CA GLN A 32 -2.44 -3.75 15.71
C GLN A 32 -2.88 -2.56 14.86
N ARG A 33 -1.91 -1.75 14.42
CA ARG A 33 -2.16 -0.53 13.66
C ARG A 33 -2.32 -0.87 12.19
N HIS A 34 -3.41 -0.42 11.59
CA HIS A 34 -3.62 -0.45 10.15
C HIS A 34 -3.16 0.88 9.55
N SER A 35 -1.99 0.86 8.92
CA SER A 35 -1.29 2.07 8.47
C SER A 35 -1.76 2.51 7.06
N PRO A 36 -2.29 3.74 6.89
CA PRO A 36 -2.57 4.28 5.56
C PRO A 36 -1.35 4.28 4.63
N GLY A 37 -0.15 4.53 5.18
CA GLY A 37 1.09 4.50 4.39
C GLY A 37 1.42 3.10 3.87
N MET A 38 1.13 2.05 4.65
CA MET A 38 1.36 0.67 4.22
C MET A 38 0.30 0.20 3.21
N VAL A 39 -0.97 0.59 3.39
CA VAL A 39 -2.03 0.41 2.38
C VAL A 39 -1.59 1.06 1.06
N ALA A 40 -1.16 2.32 1.13
CA ALA A 40 -0.72 3.10 -0.01
C ALA A 40 0.46 2.45 -0.75
N ALA A 41 1.51 2.03 -0.05
CA ALA A 41 2.67 1.38 -0.67
C ALA A 41 2.31 0.01 -1.27
N THR A 42 1.45 -0.75 -0.59
CA THR A 42 1.00 -2.06 -1.05
C THR A 42 0.12 -1.95 -2.31
N ALA A 43 -0.70 -0.92 -2.43
CA ALA A 43 -1.49 -0.67 -3.63
C ALA A 43 -0.60 -0.43 -4.86
N VAL A 44 0.48 0.36 -4.71
CA VAL A 44 1.46 0.61 -5.78
C VAL A 44 2.14 -0.67 -6.26
N ALA A 45 2.37 -1.65 -5.37
CA ALA A 45 2.96 -2.93 -5.75
C ALA A 45 2.18 -3.64 -6.88
N GLY A 46 0.87 -3.39 -6.99
CA GLY A 46 0.00 -3.92 -8.04
C GLY A 46 0.47 -3.56 -9.46
N LEU A 47 1.17 -2.42 -9.64
CA LEU A 47 1.71 -2.00 -10.94
C LEU A 47 2.75 -2.98 -11.50
N ALA A 48 3.36 -3.83 -10.66
CA ALA A 48 4.34 -4.84 -11.08
C ALA A 48 3.70 -6.19 -11.46
N GLY A 49 2.47 -6.18 -11.99
CA GLY A 49 1.83 -7.35 -12.59
C GLY A 49 1.09 -8.27 -11.61
N THR A 50 0.60 -7.75 -10.49
CA THR A 50 -0.34 -8.55 -9.67
C THR A 50 -1.67 -8.72 -10.42
N PRO A 51 -2.24 -9.94 -10.52
CA PRO A 51 -3.50 -10.15 -11.22
C PRO A 51 -4.70 -9.45 -10.58
N ASP A 52 -5.65 -9.04 -11.42
CA ASP A 52 -7.02 -8.75 -10.97
C ASP A 52 -7.70 -10.05 -10.48
N PRO A 53 -8.55 -10.00 -9.44
CA PRO A 53 -9.08 -8.79 -8.78
C PRO A 53 -8.22 -8.24 -7.62
N LEU A 54 -7.11 -8.91 -7.27
CA LEU A 54 -6.35 -8.60 -6.06
C LEU A 54 -5.72 -7.20 -6.12
N ALA A 55 -5.09 -6.85 -7.25
CA ALA A 55 -4.50 -5.52 -7.42
C ALA A 55 -5.53 -4.40 -7.23
N ARG A 56 -6.72 -4.55 -7.85
CA ARG A 56 -7.83 -3.59 -7.75
C ARG A 56 -8.38 -3.46 -6.34
N ALA A 57 -8.40 -4.54 -5.56
CA ALA A 57 -8.87 -4.48 -4.16
C ALA A 57 -8.01 -3.51 -3.32
N PHE A 58 -6.68 -3.55 -3.47
CA PHE A 58 -5.79 -2.62 -2.75
C PHE A 58 -5.89 -1.18 -3.25
N VAL A 59 -6.09 -0.97 -4.57
CA VAL A 59 -6.35 0.38 -5.10
C VAL A 59 -7.65 0.94 -4.52
N LYS A 60 -8.69 0.11 -4.40
CA LYS A 60 -9.96 0.50 -3.78
C LYS A 60 -9.79 0.82 -2.30
N GLU A 61 -9.08 -0.02 -1.55
CA GLU A 61 -8.80 0.23 -0.13
C GLU A 61 -8.08 1.57 0.09
N LEU A 62 -7.04 1.84 -0.71
CA LEU A 62 -6.36 3.15 -0.66
C LEU A 62 -7.32 4.30 -1.00
N TRP A 63 -8.17 4.14 -2.00
CA TRP A 63 -9.11 5.18 -2.42
C TRP A 63 -10.14 5.52 -1.34
N ASP A 64 -10.60 4.51 -0.60
CA ASP A 64 -11.56 4.67 0.49
C ASP A 64 -10.89 5.08 1.82
N THR A 65 -9.55 4.97 1.92
CA THR A 65 -8.79 5.36 3.10
C THR A 65 -8.88 6.88 3.32
N PRO A 66 -9.30 7.35 4.50
CA PRO A 66 -9.31 8.77 4.82
C PRO A 66 -7.92 9.41 4.72
N LEU A 67 -7.88 10.72 4.46
CA LEU A 67 -6.61 11.45 4.43
C LEU A 67 -5.87 11.29 5.78
N PRO A 68 -4.57 10.97 5.80
CA PRO A 68 -3.84 10.76 7.05
C PRO A 68 -3.81 12.01 7.94
N GLU A 69 -4.16 11.83 9.21
CA GLU A 69 -4.21 12.88 10.24
C GLU A 69 -3.47 12.43 11.54
N GLY A 70 -3.33 13.35 12.50
CA GLY A 70 -2.71 13.06 13.80
C GLY A 70 -1.17 13.02 13.78
N GLU A 71 -0.57 12.35 14.77
CA GLU A 71 0.89 12.36 15.00
C GLU A 71 1.67 11.60 13.92
N GLN A 72 1.12 10.50 13.41
CA GLN A 72 1.80 9.65 12.42
C GLN A 72 1.61 10.13 10.97
N ARG A 73 0.86 11.22 10.76
CA ARG A 73 0.50 11.73 9.42
C ARG A 73 1.69 12.11 8.55
N TYR A 74 2.85 12.40 9.14
CA TYR A 74 4.02 12.78 8.34
C TYR A 74 4.44 11.62 7.43
N PHE A 75 4.69 10.44 8.01
CA PHE A 75 5.15 9.29 7.25
C PHE A 75 4.02 8.72 6.38
N ASP A 76 2.83 8.55 6.95
CA ASP A 76 1.69 8.03 6.20
C ASP A 76 1.24 8.97 5.09
N GLY A 77 1.19 10.27 5.36
CA GLY A 77 0.77 11.28 4.40
C GLY A 77 1.72 11.38 3.22
N MET A 78 3.03 11.27 3.46
CA MET A 78 4.01 11.24 2.36
C MET A 78 3.84 9.99 1.49
N LEU A 79 3.70 8.81 2.10
CA LEU A 79 3.48 7.57 1.35
C LEU A 79 2.14 7.60 0.60
N TYR A 80 1.07 8.07 1.25
CA TYR A 80 -0.25 8.25 0.65
C TYR A 80 -0.16 9.15 -0.60
N LEU A 81 0.41 10.35 -0.48
CA LEU A 81 0.54 11.29 -1.60
C LEU A 81 1.37 10.70 -2.74
N MET A 82 2.54 10.12 -2.43
CA MET A 82 3.41 9.51 -3.44
C MET A 82 2.73 8.34 -4.15
N SER A 83 2.04 7.48 -3.43
CA SER A 83 1.32 6.35 -4.00
C SER A 83 0.15 6.78 -4.87
N MET A 84 -0.60 7.81 -4.46
CA MET A 84 -1.66 8.39 -5.30
C MET A 84 -1.08 8.91 -6.62
N MET A 85 0.07 9.59 -6.60
CA MET A 85 0.75 10.00 -7.84
C MET A 85 1.18 8.81 -8.71
N HIS A 86 1.73 7.74 -8.11
CA HIS A 86 2.11 6.54 -8.85
C HIS A 86 0.89 5.88 -9.53
N LEU A 87 -0.18 5.67 -8.77
CA LEU A 87 -1.39 4.97 -9.22
C LEU A 87 -2.21 5.81 -10.21
N ALA A 88 -2.15 7.13 -10.13
CA ALA A 88 -2.75 8.04 -11.10
C ALA A 88 -1.92 8.19 -12.39
N GLY A 89 -0.71 7.63 -12.47
CA GLY A 89 0.20 7.81 -13.61
C GLY A 89 0.86 9.19 -13.67
N GLU A 90 0.91 9.91 -12.54
CA GLU A 90 1.47 11.26 -12.42
C GLU A 90 2.87 11.28 -11.80
N PHE A 91 3.34 10.16 -11.25
CA PHE A 91 4.74 10.00 -10.84
C PHE A 91 5.60 9.61 -12.06
N ARG A 92 6.27 10.60 -12.66
CA ARG A 92 6.98 10.44 -13.95
C ARG A 92 8.46 10.79 -13.84
N ALA A 93 9.29 10.13 -14.66
CA ALA A 93 10.69 10.51 -14.83
C ALA A 93 10.80 11.80 -15.64
N ILE A 94 11.38 12.85 -15.02
CA ILE A 94 11.64 14.14 -15.68
C ILE A 94 13.16 14.25 -15.83
N GLY A 95 13.65 14.12 -17.07
CA GLY A 95 15.08 14.23 -17.36
C GLY A 95 15.60 15.66 -17.16
N PRO A 96 16.91 15.83 -16.87
CA PRO A 96 17.53 17.14 -16.84
C PRO A 96 17.44 17.81 -18.23
N ARG A 97 17.51 19.14 -18.25
CA ARG A 97 17.69 19.91 -19.48
C ARG A 97 19.15 19.88 -19.91
#